data_AF-A0AAF0QV24-F1
#
_entry.id   AF-A0AAF0QV24-F1
#
_cell.length_a   1.000
_cell.length_b   1.000
_cell.length_c   1.000
_cell.angle_alpha   90.00
_cell.angle_beta   90.00
_cell.angle_gamma   90.00
#
_symmetry.space_group_name_H-M   'P 1'
#
loop_
_entity.id
_entity.type
_entity.pdbx_description
1 polymer ?
#
loop_
_entity_poly.entity_id
_entity_poly.type
_entity_poly.pdbx_seq_one_letter_code
_entity_poly.pdbx_strand_id
1 'polypeptide(L)'
;MVDGSNNVDVEKLISFSKDLVQFLKEDKDVSFLKQCKEQSNALQSHCHAEHQALQNSIQVITDEINDLDRQRDSIEEQRKLLKKIEQDQLRSEMKLSLYASVTSIIPDLDDQSKISGRILITLFAKLTFLILF
;
A
#
# COMPACT_ATOMS: atom_id res chain seq x y z
N MET A 1 57.92 -78.58 -14.49
CA MET A 1 57.00 -77.92 -13.53
C MET A 1 57.47 -76.47 -13.38
N VAL A 2 56.52 -75.54 -13.34
CA VAL A 2 56.63 -74.09 -13.60
C VAL A 2 57.81 -73.39 -12.92
N ASP A 3 58.73 -72.86 -13.72
CA ASP A 3 59.57 -71.71 -13.36
C ASP A 3 58.70 -70.46 -13.55
N GLY A 4 58.33 -69.86 -12.44
CA GLY A 4 57.60 -68.60 -12.38
C GLY A 4 58.42 -67.56 -11.64
N SER A 5 59.64 -67.27 -12.11
CA SER A 5 60.35 -66.07 -11.68
C SER A 5 59.64 -64.83 -12.25
N ASN A 6 58.54 -64.45 -11.59
CA ASN A 6 57.89 -63.16 -11.80
C ASN A 6 58.80 -62.06 -11.25
N ASN A 7 59.89 -61.77 -11.97
CA ASN A 7 60.75 -60.63 -11.65
C ASN A 7 59.97 -59.36 -11.98
N VAL A 8 59.34 -58.77 -10.97
CA VAL A 8 58.65 -57.49 -11.10
C VAL A 8 59.69 -56.46 -11.51
N ASP A 9 59.50 -55.89 -12.69
CA ASP A 9 60.31 -54.80 -13.20
C ASP A 9 60.10 -53.58 -12.29
N VAL A 10 61.01 -53.43 -11.33
CA VAL A 10 60.96 -52.39 -10.30
C VAL A 10 61.03 -51.00 -10.93
N GLU A 11 61.74 -50.86 -12.07
CA GLU A 11 61.79 -49.58 -12.79
C GLU A 11 60.44 -49.20 -13.38
N LYS A 12 59.74 -50.14 -14.03
CA LYS A 12 58.36 -49.91 -14.49
C LYS A 12 57.41 -49.65 -13.34
N LEU A 13 57.55 -50.35 -12.22
CA LEU A 13 56.72 -50.12 -11.05
C LEU A 13 56.92 -48.72 -10.47
N ILE A 14 58.18 -48.27 -10.41
CA ILE A 14 58.53 -46.91 -9.96
C ILE A 14 58.02 -45.87 -10.96
N SER A 15 58.17 -46.08 -12.27
CA SER A 15 57.67 -45.14 -13.28
C SER A 15 56.14 -45.02 -13.22
N PHE A 16 55.45 -46.16 -13.12
CA PHE A 16 53.99 -46.18 -13.01
C PHE A 16 53.52 -45.47 -11.73
N SER A 17 54.22 -45.66 -10.59
CA SER A 17 53.90 -44.93 -9.37
C SER A 17 54.11 -43.41 -9.51
N LYS A 18 55.15 -42.97 -10.24
CA LYS A 18 55.40 -41.55 -10.52
C LYS A 18 54.31 -40.95 -11.40
N ASP A 19 53.90 -41.65 -12.45
CA ASP A 19 52.82 -41.23 -13.33
C ASP A 19 51.49 -41.14 -12.57
N LEU A 20 51.23 -42.11 -11.66
CA LEU A 20 50.05 -42.08 -10.80
C LEU A 20 50.06 -40.89 -9.84
N VAL A 21 51.20 -40.61 -9.20
CA VAL A 21 51.37 -39.45 -8.30
C VAL A 21 51.21 -38.14 -9.07
N GLN A 22 51.77 -38.04 -10.28
CA GLN A 22 51.64 -36.87 -11.15
C GLN A 22 50.17 -36.64 -11.57
N PHE A 23 49.49 -37.71 -12.02
CA PHE A 23 48.09 -37.67 -12.44
C PHE A 23 47.16 -37.25 -11.30
N LEU A 24 47.36 -37.78 -10.10
CA LEU A 24 46.59 -37.41 -8.91
C LEU A 24 46.93 -36.01 -8.37
N LYS A 25 48.09 -35.46 -8.73
CA LYS A 25 48.52 -34.11 -8.34
C LYS A 25 47.90 -33.03 -9.22
N GLU A 26 47.57 -33.36 -10.47
CA GLU A 26 46.74 -32.53 -11.35
C GLU A 26 45.26 -32.65 -10.94
N ASP A 27 44.97 -32.27 -9.69
CA ASP A 27 43.63 -32.35 -9.08
C ASP A 27 42.72 -31.19 -9.56
N LYS A 28 42.67 -31.03 -10.87
CA LYS A 28 41.93 -29.99 -11.57
C LYS A 28 40.45 -30.11 -11.23
N ASP A 29 39.94 -31.34 -11.15
CA ASP A 29 38.52 -31.63 -10.89
C ASP A 29 38.08 -31.19 -9.49
N VAL A 30 38.89 -31.41 -8.45
CA VAL A 30 38.56 -30.94 -7.09
C VAL A 30 38.59 -29.41 -7.01
N SER A 31 39.52 -28.76 -7.71
CA SER A 31 39.55 -27.29 -7.78
C SER A 31 38.32 -26.70 -8.49
N PHE A 32 37.87 -27.31 -9.59
CA PHE A 32 36.65 -26.93 -10.29
C PHE A 32 35.40 -27.18 -9.44
N LEU A 33 35.31 -28.31 -8.75
CA LEU A 33 34.19 -28.61 -7.86
C LEU A 33 34.12 -27.62 -6.69
N LYS A 34 35.26 -27.26 -6.11
CA LYS A 34 35.33 -26.24 -5.05
C LYS A 34 34.83 -24.88 -5.56
N GLN A 35 35.30 -24.45 -6.73
CA GLN A 35 34.84 -23.22 -7.36
C GLN A 35 33.34 -23.26 -7.66
N CYS A 36 32.84 -24.38 -8.19
CA CYS A 36 31.41 -24.56 -8.49
C CYS A 36 30.55 -24.47 -7.21
N LYS A 37 31.02 -25.05 -6.10
CA LYS A 37 30.36 -24.95 -4.79
C LYS A 37 30.35 -23.52 -4.27
N GLU A 38 31.47 -22.81 -4.35
CA GLU A 38 31.57 -21.41 -3.93
C GLU A 38 30.64 -20.50 -4.75
N GLN A 39 30.59 -20.70 -6.06
CA GLN A 39 29.66 -19.99 -6.94
C GLN A 39 28.21 -20.29 -6.61
N SER A 40 27.86 -21.55 -6.34
CA SER A 40 26.52 -21.96 -5.92
C SER A 40 26.10 -21.29 -4.61
N ASN A 41 26.99 -21.27 -3.61
CA ASN A 41 26.73 -20.62 -2.32
C ASN A 41 26.57 -19.09 -2.47
N ALA A 42 27.40 -18.46 -3.31
CA ALA A 42 27.29 -17.04 -3.59
C ALA A 42 25.96 -16.70 -4.26
N LEU A 43 25.54 -17.50 -5.26
CA LEU A 43 24.26 -17.33 -5.94
C LEU A 43 23.09 -17.56 -4.98
N GLN A 44 23.17 -18.58 -4.13
CA GLN A 44 22.15 -18.84 -3.11
C GLN A 44 22.01 -17.66 -2.14
N SER A 45 23.14 -17.12 -1.66
CA SER A 45 23.14 -15.97 -0.75
C SER A 45 22.57 -14.71 -1.42
N HIS A 46 22.92 -14.49 -2.69
CA HIS A 46 22.39 -13.39 -3.49
C HIS A 46 20.87 -13.50 -3.68
N CYS A 47 20.39 -14.66 -4.11
CA CYS A 47 18.97 -14.92 -4.30
C CYS A 47 18.17 -14.76 -2.99
N HIS A 48 18.74 -15.22 -1.87
CA HIS A 48 18.13 -15.04 -0.56
C HIS A 48 18.00 -13.56 -0.17
N ALA A 49 19.07 -12.78 -0.38
CA ALA A 49 19.06 -11.34 -0.11
C ALA A 49 18.05 -10.59 -0.99
N GLU A 50 17.98 -10.92 -2.28
CA GLU A 50 16.99 -10.33 -3.20
C GLU A 50 15.55 -10.71 -2.80
N HIS A 51 15.32 -11.97 -2.43
CA HIS A 51 14.01 -12.42 -1.97
C HIS A 51 13.57 -11.67 -0.71
N GLN A 52 14.48 -11.51 0.25
CA GLN A 52 14.20 -10.76 1.48
C GLN A 52 13.91 -9.28 1.18
N ALA A 53 14.69 -8.65 0.30
CA ALA A 53 14.46 -7.26 -0.11
C ALA A 53 13.11 -7.08 -0.79
N LEU A 54 12.72 -8.01 -1.66
CA LEU A 54 11.42 -8.01 -2.32
C LEU A 54 10.29 -8.21 -1.31
N GLN A 55 10.43 -9.16 -0.37
CA GLN A 55 9.44 -9.41 0.66
C GLN A 55 9.22 -8.17 1.55
N ASN A 56 10.29 -7.49 1.95
CA ASN A 56 10.21 -6.25 2.70
C ASN A 56 9.49 -5.16 1.90
N SER A 57 9.79 -5.04 0.60
CA SER A 57 9.13 -4.05 -0.27
C SER A 57 7.64 -4.32 -0.41
N ILE A 58 7.25 -5.60 -0.57
CA ILE A 58 5.85 -6.02 -0.62
C ILE A 58 5.14 -5.69 0.71
N GLN A 59 5.80 -5.93 1.84
CA GLN A 59 5.22 -5.62 3.15
C GLN A 59 4.93 -4.12 3.30
N VAL A 60 5.89 -3.26 2.96
CA VAL A 60 5.72 -1.80 3.03
C VAL A 60 4.57 -1.34 2.14
N ILE A 61 4.51 -1.82 0.89
CA ILE A 61 3.42 -1.47 -0.04
C ILE A 61 2.06 -1.95 0.51
N THR A 62 2.01 -3.15 1.09
CA THR A 62 0.79 -3.70 1.67
C THR A 62 0.29 -2.86 2.83
N ASP A 63 1.20 -2.40 3.70
CA ASP A 63 0.86 -1.54 4.84
C ASP A 63 0.35 -0.17 4.36
N GLU A 64 0.97 0.42 3.33
CA GLU A 64 0.51 1.68 2.74
C GLU A 64 -0.87 1.56 2.10
N ILE A 65 -1.15 0.45 1.39
CA ILE A 65 -2.48 0.17 0.84
C ILE A 65 -3.53 0.08 1.95
N ASN A 66 -3.22 -0.62 3.05
CA ASN A 66 -4.13 -0.76 4.18
C ASN A 66 -4.46 0.59 4.83
N ASP A 67 -3.46 1.48 4.96
CA ASP A 67 -3.68 2.81 5.52
C ASP A 67 -4.50 3.70 4.57
N LEU A 68 -4.29 3.60 3.26
CA LEU A 68 -5.12 4.30 2.27
C LEU A 68 -6.58 3.81 2.30
N ASP A 69 -6.81 2.51 2.46
CA ASP A 69 -8.16 1.95 2.58
C ASP A 69 -8.87 2.49 3.83
N ARG A 70 -8.19 2.56 4.98
CA ARG A 70 -8.75 3.17 6.20
C ARG A 70 -9.11 4.64 6.00
N GLN A 71 -8.25 5.40 5.33
CA GLN A 71 -8.53 6.81 5.01
C GLN A 71 -9.74 6.95 4.09
N ARG A 72 -9.83 6.12 3.05
CA ARG A 72 -10.97 6.08 2.13
C ARG A 72 -12.27 5.85 2.90
N ASP A 73 -12.28 4.87 3.81
CA ASP A 73 -13.47 4.53 4.59
C ASP A 73 -13.89 5.70 5.51
N SER A 74 -12.92 6.35 6.18
CA SER A 74 -13.18 7.55 6.99
C SER A 74 -13.74 8.72 6.15
N ILE A 75 -13.23 8.93 4.93
CA ILE A 75 -13.72 10.00 4.03
C ILE A 75 -15.15 9.70 3.57
N GLU A 76 -15.46 8.44 3.28
CA GLU A 76 -16.80 8.04 2.86
C GLU A 76 -17.84 8.24 3.98
N GLU A 77 -17.47 7.94 5.23
CA GLU A 77 -18.32 8.25 6.39
C GLU A 77 -18.57 9.75 6.54
N GLN A 78 -17.52 10.57 6.44
CA GLN A 78 -17.64 12.02 6.49
C GLN A 78 -18.54 12.56 5.36
N ARG A 79 -18.39 12.03 4.13
CA ARG A 79 -19.25 12.39 3.00
C ARG A 79 -20.73 12.10 3.25
N LYS A 80 -21.04 10.95 3.85
CA LYS A 80 -22.43 10.59 4.20
C LYS A 80 -23.00 11.53 5.26
N LEU A 81 -22.20 11.88 6.27
CA LEU A 81 -22.61 12.84 7.29
C LEU A 81 -22.87 14.23 6.70
N LEU A 82 -21.99 14.72 5.83
CA LEU A 82 -22.15 16.01 5.16
C LEU A 82 -23.43 16.06 4.32
N LYS A 83 -23.72 15.02 3.52
CA LYS A 83 -24.96 14.94 2.74
C LYS A 83 -26.21 15.03 3.62
N LYS A 84 -26.17 14.39 4.80
CA LYS A 84 -27.29 14.45 5.75
C LYS A 84 -27.46 15.85 6.34
N ILE A 85 -26.36 16.49 6.74
CA ILE A 85 -26.37 17.87 7.26
C ILE A 85 -26.94 18.83 6.22
N GLU A 86 -26.48 18.74 4.97
CA GLU A 86 -26.95 19.58 3.86
C GLU A 86 -28.46 19.38 3.59
N GLN A 87 -28.94 18.13 3.63
CA GLN A 87 -30.35 17.83 3.49
C GLN A 87 -31.19 18.42 4.64
N ASP A 88 -30.72 18.29 5.88
CA ASP A 88 -31.39 18.83 7.06
C ASP A 88 -31.40 20.37 7.05
N GLN A 89 -30.31 21.00 6.59
CA GLN A 89 -30.22 22.45 6.37
C GLN A 89 -31.24 22.91 5.32
N LEU A 90 -31.26 22.30 4.14
CA LEU A 90 -32.21 22.63 3.09
C LEU A 90 -33.66 22.50 3.59
N ARG A 91 -33.97 21.44 4.34
CA ARG A 91 -35.29 21.25 4.95
C ARG A 91 -35.64 22.36 5.93
N SER A 92 -34.68 22.82 6.73
CA SER A 92 -34.86 23.93 7.67
C SER A 92 -35.12 25.26 6.96
N GLU A 93 -34.38 25.54 5.88
CA GLU A 93 -34.56 26.75 5.06
C GLU A 93 -35.91 26.76 4.36
N MET A 94 -36.33 25.64 3.76
CA MET A 94 -37.66 25.50 3.15
C MET A 94 -38.77 25.79 4.17
N LYS A 95 -38.62 25.28 5.40
CA LYS A 95 -39.58 25.51 6.49
C LYS A 95 -39.63 26.98 6.90
N LEU A 96 -38.48 27.64 7.03
CA LEU A 96 -38.39 29.06 7.36
C LEU A 96 -39.01 29.93 6.25
N SER A 97 -38.72 29.61 4.99
CA SER A 97 -39.30 30.30 3.82
C SER A 97 -40.82 30.19 3.79
N LEU A 98 -41.36 29.00 4.06
CA LEU A 98 -42.81 28.79 4.20
C LEU A 98 -43.40 29.71 5.28
N TYR A 99 -42.82 29.73 6.48
CA TYR A 99 -43.31 30.60 7.56
C TYR A 99 -43.20 32.08 7.22
N ALA A 100 -42.10 32.51 6.60
CA ALA A 100 -41.92 33.90 6.18
C ALA A 100 -42.97 34.30 5.14
N SER A 101 -43.33 33.42 4.21
CA SER A 101 -44.37 33.71 3.20
C SER A 101 -45.77 33.91 3.78
N VAL A 102 -46.12 33.17 4.83
CA VAL A 102 -47.44 33.26 5.48
C VAL A 102 -47.50 34.42 6.46
N THR A 103 -46.43 34.64 7.22
CA THR A 103 -46.42 35.61 8.33
C THR A 103 -45.84 36.97 7.93
N SER A 104 -45.16 37.05 6.77
CA SER A 104 -44.36 38.22 6.37
C SER A 104 -43.31 38.63 7.42
N ILE A 105 -42.84 37.68 8.24
CA ILE A 105 -41.84 37.90 9.29
C ILE A 105 -40.61 37.02 9.02
N ILE A 106 -39.41 37.62 9.09
CA ILE A 106 -38.14 36.91 9.12
C ILE A 106 -37.67 36.89 10.58
N PRO A 107 -37.67 35.73 11.27
CA PRO A 107 -37.20 35.64 12.65
C PRO A 107 -35.69 35.84 12.72
N ASP A 108 -35.23 36.47 13.80
CA ASP A 108 -33.81 36.56 14.17
C ASP A 108 -33.43 35.30 14.95
N LEU A 109 -32.35 34.64 14.54
CA LEU A 109 -31.92 33.35 15.09
C LEU A 109 -30.63 33.44 15.91
N ASP A 110 -30.02 34.63 16.02
CA ASP A 110 -28.72 34.82 16.67
C ASP A 110 -28.81 34.73 18.21
N ASP A 111 -29.94 35.12 18.80
CA ASP A 111 -30.19 35.06 20.25
C ASP A 111 -31.42 34.20 20.58
N GLN A 112 -31.18 33.01 21.13
CA GLN A 112 -32.24 32.07 21.51
C GLN A 112 -33.00 32.48 22.80
N SER A 113 -32.51 33.46 23.56
CA SER A 113 -33.13 33.89 24.82
C SER A 113 -34.29 34.89 24.62
N LYS A 114 -34.42 35.45 23.41
CA LYS A 114 -35.39 36.48 23.07
C LYS A 114 -36.09 36.16 21.75
N ILE A 115 -37.38 36.52 21.66
CA ILE A 115 -38.11 36.45 20.39
C ILE A 115 -37.97 37.80 19.68
N SER A 116 -37.19 37.83 18.60
CA SER A 116 -37.00 39.00 17.72
C SER A 116 -37.09 38.62 16.24
N GLY A 117 -37.31 39.61 15.37
CA GLY A 117 -37.44 39.40 13.92
C GLY A 117 -37.80 40.68 13.16
N ARG A 118 -37.76 40.62 11.82
CA ARG A 118 -38.06 41.73 10.90
C ARG A 118 -39.38 41.46 10.17
N ILE A 119 -40.24 42.48 10.07
CA ILE A 119 -41.50 42.42 9.31
C ILE A 119 -41.27 42.94 7.88
N LEU A 120 -41.68 42.18 6.87
CA LEU A 120 -41.58 42.53 5.45
C LEU A 120 -42.84 43.31 5.00
N ILE A 121 -42.84 44.63 5.23
CA ILE A 121 -44.01 45.51 4.98
C ILE A 121 -44.14 45.91 3.49
N THR A 122 -43.17 45.56 2.64
CA THR A 122 -43.07 46.04 1.25
C THR A 122 -44.18 45.54 0.30
N LEU A 123 -44.82 44.40 0.59
CA LEU A 123 -45.95 43.91 -0.23
C LEU A 123 -47.26 44.65 0.07
N PHE A 124 -47.48 45.01 1.34
CA PHE A 124 -48.66 45.77 1.76
C PHE A 124 -48.63 47.20 1.24
N ALA A 125 -47.47 47.86 1.23
CA ALA A 125 -47.33 49.24 0.74
C ALA A 125 -47.64 49.37 -0.77
N LYS A 126 -47.28 48.37 -1.59
CA LYS A 126 -47.64 48.36 -3.02
C LYS A 126 -49.13 48.09 -3.25
N LEU A 127 -49.76 47.24 -2.44
CA LEU A 127 -51.19 46.94 -2.56
C LEU A 127 -52.05 48.11 -2.07
N THR A 128 -51.68 48.81 -0.98
CA THR A 128 -52.36 50.05 -0.59
C THR A 128 -52.18 51.16 -1.62
N PHE A 129 -51.02 51.27 -2.28
CA PHE A 129 -50.82 52.27 -3.33
C PHE A 129 -51.62 51.98 -4.62
N LEU A 130 -51.88 50.71 -4.94
CA LEU A 130 -52.66 50.31 -6.13
C LEU A 130 -54.18 50.35 -5.90
N ILE A 131 -54.66 50.22 -4.66
CA ILE A 131 -56.10 50.27 -4.34
C ILE A 131 -56.58 51.72 -4.10
N LEU A 132 -55.66 52.68 -3.88
CA LEU A 132 -55.97 54.09 -3.60
C LEU A 132 -55.82 55.05 -4.80
N PHE A 133 -55.63 54.55 -6.03
CA PHE A 133 -55.52 55.37 -7.25
C PHE A 133 -56.30 54.78 -8.43
#